data_AF-A0A7S0DXH3-F1
#
_entry.id   AF-A0A7S0DXH3-F1
#
_cell.length_a   1.000
_cell.length_b   1.000
_cell.length_c   1.000
_cell.angle_alpha   90.00
_cell.angle_beta   90.00
_cell.angle_gamma   90.00
#
_symmetry.space_group_name_H-M   'P 1'
#
loop_
_entity.id
_entity.type
_entity.pdbx_description
1 polymer ?
#
loop_
_entity_poly.entity_id
_entity_poly.type
_entity_poly.pdbx_seq_one_letter_code
_entity_poly.pdbx_strand_id
1 'polypeptide(L)'
;GDEDQCIYGWRGAQADIFSRLIADMKGCRVCTLERNFRSTAAIASIAQSLIEQGQVDRHNKTTRSMREGGDKARLYSAYDDRDESEFVTMEVMRMKERGRIE
;
A
#
# COMPACT_ATOMS: atom_id res chain seq x y z
N GLY A 1 3.85 0.58 -14.38
CA GLY A 1 4.00 -0.20 -13.15
C GLY A 1 3.97 0.73 -11.97
N ASP A 2 4.43 0.27 -10.81
CA ASP A 2 4.53 1.08 -9.59
C ASP A 2 5.88 0.82 -8.91
N GLU A 3 6.75 1.84 -8.89
CA GLU A 3 8.03 1.83 -8.20
C GLU A 3 7.90 1.63 -6.69
N ASP A 4 6.83 2.15 -6.07
CA ASP A 4 6.56 2.06 -4.64
C ASP A 4 6.19 0.61 -4.23
N GLN A 5 5.95 -0.27 -5.21
CA GLN A 5 5.61 -1.69 -5.04
C GLN A 5 6.74 -2.65 -5.50
N CYS A 6 7.95 -2.13 -5.74
CA CYS A 6 9.09 -2.94 -6.15
C CYS A 6 9.70 -3.74 -4.98
N ILE A 7 9.13 -4.90 -4.65
CA ILE A 7 9.55 -5.74 -3.50
C ILE A 7 10.52 -6.89 -3.85
N TYR A 8 10.80 -7.14 -5.12
CA TYR A 8 11.64 -8.27 -5.56
C TYR A 8 13.12 -7.90 -5.74
N GLY A 9 13.63 -6.94 -4.95
CA GLY A 9 15.03 -6.49 -5.02
C GLY A 9 16.05 -7.64 -4.86
N TRP A 10 15.73 -8.63 -4.01
CA TRP A 10 16.55 -9.83 -3.80
C TRP A 10 16.67 -10.73 -5.05
N ARG A 11 15.79 -10.55 -6.06
CA ARG A 11 15.86 -11.21 -7.37
C ARG A 11 16.39 -10.29 -8.47
N GLY A 12 16.98 -9.15 -8.11
CA GLY A 12 17.52 -8.19 -9.05
C GLY A 12 16.49 -7.22 -9.66
N ALA A 13 15.27 -7.14 -9.12
CA ALA A 13 14.34 -6.08 -9.52
C ALA A 13 14.87 -4.72 -9.00
N GLN A 14 14.92 -3.72 -9.87
CA GLN A 14 15.37 -2.37 -9.51
C GLN A 14 14.29 -1.34 -9.86
N ALA A 15 13.95 -0.47 -8.91
CA ALA A 15 12.91 0.54 -9.09
C ALA A 15 13.27 1.61 -10.14
N ASP A 16 14.56 1.87 -10.35
CA ASP A 16 15.10 2.78 -11.37
C ASP A 16 14.76 2.36 -12.81
N ILE A 17 14.21 1.15 -13.04
CA ILE A 17 13.72 0.71 -14.35
C ILE A 17 12.71 1.68 -14.96
N PHE A 18 11.89 2.33 -14.13
CA PHE A 18 10.90 3.30 -14.61
C PHE A 18 11.58 4.56 -15.14
N SER A 19 12.56 5.10 -14.40
CA SER A 19 13.36 6.25 -14.83
C SER A 19 14.17 5.93 -16.10
N ARG A 20 14.77 4.74 -16.17
CA ARG A 20 15.49 4.25 -17.36
C ARG A 20 14.60 4.12 -18.58
N LEU A 21 13.38 3.57 -18.42
CA LEU A 21 12.41 3.44 -19.51
C LEU A 21 12.12 4.80 -20.18
N ILE A 22 11.94 5.85 -19.37
CA ILE A 22 11.65 7.21 -19.86
C ILE A 22 12.87 7.81 -20.57
N ALA A 23 14.08 7.56 -20.06
CA ALA A 23 15.33 8.02 -20.66
C ALA A 23 15.63 7.31 -22.01
N ASP A 24 15.41 6.00 -22.07
CA ASP A 24 15.75 5.16 -23.22
C ASP A 24 14.72 5.32 -24.34
N MET A 25 13.43 5.42 -24.00
CA MET A 25 12.34 5.55 -24.96
C MET A 25 11.97 7.02 -25.21
N LYS A 26 12.77 7.70 -26.02
CA LYS A 26 12.49 9.09 -26.43
C LYS A 26 11.11 9.19 -27.09
N GLY A 27 10.27 10.09 -26.57
CA GLY A 27 8.88 10.27 -27.03
C GLY A 27 7.84 9.40 -26.31
N CYS A 28 8.24 8.63 -25.29
CA CYS A 28 7.30 7.90 -24.45
C CYS A 28 6.35 8.86 -23.72
N ARG A 29 5.04 8.60 -23.83
CA ARG A 29 4.02 9.33 -23.08
C ARG A 29 3.82 8.66 -21.72
N VAL A 30 4.13 9.39 -20.66
CA VAL A 30 3.88 8.95 -19.28
C VAL A 30 2.48 9.39 -18.84
N CYS A 31 1.69 8.45 -18.33
CA CYS A 31 0.37 8.72 -17.76
C CYS A 31 0.34 8.23 -16.31
N THR A 32 0.24 9.15 -15.35
CA THR A 32 0.16 8.84 -13.92
C THR A 32 -1.30 8.68 -13.49
N LEU A 33 -1.60 7.59 -12.77
CA LEU A 33 -2.94 7.32 -12.23
C LEU A 33 -2.95 7.60 -10.73
N GLU A 34 -3.57 8.71 -10.33
CA GLU A 34 -3.56 9.19 -8.94
C GLU A 34 -4.80 8.78 -8.14
N ARG A 35 -5.81 8.19 -8.78
CA ARG A 35 -7.10 7.90 -8.14
C ARG A 35 -7.15 6.45 -7.65
N ASN A 36 -7.25 6.25 -6.34
CA ASN A 36 -7.41 4.94 -5.71
C ASN A 36 -8.90 4.64 -5.46
N PHE A 37 -9.38 3.58 -6.07
CA PHE A 37 -10.78 3.13 -5.95
C PHE A 37 -10.96 1.94 -5.00
N ARG A 38 -9.86 1.43 -4.43
CA ARG A 38 -9.84 0.21 -3.61
C ARG A 38 -10.01 0.54 -2.13
N SER A 39 -9.16 1.40 -1.62
CA SER A 39 -9.02 1.67 -0.19
C SER A 39 -9.84 2.89 0.21
N THR A 40 -10.17 2.99 1.50
CA THR A 40 -10.79 4.19 2.08
C THR A 40 -9.74 5.29 2.29
N ALA A 41 -10.19 6.53 2.49
CA ALA A 41 -9.32 7.65 2.79
C ALA A 41 -8.44 7.39 4.03
N ALA A 42 -8.98 6.75 5.06
CA ALA A 42 -8.25 6.39 6.28
C ALA A 42 -7.05 5.44 6.02
N ILE A 43 -7.18 4.51 5.07
CA ILE A 43 -6.10 3.57 4.71
C ILE A 43 -5.14 4.21 3.70
N ALA A 44 -5.66 4.93 2.70
CA ALA A 44 -4.84 5.54 1.67
C ALA A 44 -3.89 6.61 2.23
N SER A 45 -4.32 7.38 3.24
CA SER A 45 -3.47 8.39 3.87
C SER A 45 -2.28 7.77 4.61
N ILE A 46 -2.50 6.68 5.36
CA ILE A 46 -1.42 5.96 6.07
C ILE A 46 -0.39 5.43 5.07
N ALA A 47 -0.86 4.80 3.98
CA ALA A 47 0.03 4.28 2.94
C ALA A 47 0.86 5.40 2.29
N GLN A 48 0.23 6.53 1.95
CA GLN A 48 0.91 7.68 1.36
C GLN A 48 1.98 8.24 2.32
N SER A 49 1.67 8.41 3.60
CA SER A 49 2.64 8.90 4.59
C SER A 49 3.82 7.95 4.79
N LEU A 50 3.62 6.64 4.71
CA LEU A 50 4.72 5.67 4.80
C LEU A 50 5.64 5.74 3.57
N ILE A 51 5.06 5.85 2.37
CA ILE A 51 5.83 5.93 1.12
C ILE A 51 6.69 7.21 1.09
N GLU A 52 6.18 8.33 1.59
CA GLU A 52 6.90 9.61 1.65
C GLU A 52 8.17 9.56 2.53
N GLN A 53 8.26 8.61 3.47
CA GLN A 53 9.45 8.40 4.30
C GLN A 53 10.50 7.51 3.63
N GLY A 54 10.15 6.82 2.54
CA GLY A 54 11.06 5.91 1.84
C GLY A 54 12.18 6.64 1.07
N GLN A 55 13.32 5.98 0.90
CA GLN A 55 14.49 6.49 0.16
C GLN A 55 14.54 6.01 -1.31
N VAL A 56 13.41 5.58 -1.87
CA VAL A 56 13.34 5.04 -3.24
C VAL A 56 13.32 6.19 -4.24
N ASP A 57 14.12 6.11 -5.31
CA ASP A 57 14.01 6.99 -6.47
C ASP A 57 12.64 6.75 -7.13
N ARG A 58 11.74 7.73 -6.98
CA ARG A 58 10.33 7.61 -7.35
C ARG A 58 9.87 8.82 -8.12
N HIS A 59 8.92 8.60 -9.02
CA HIS A 59 8.23 9.70 -9.66
C HIS A 59 7.37 10.41 -8.62
N ASN A 60 7.33 11.72 -8.71
CA ASN A 60 6.47 12.51 -7.84
C ASN A 60 5.00 12.23 -8.19
N LYS A 61 4.38 11.33 -7.43
CA LYS A 61 2.97 10.94 -7.55
C LYS A 61 2.31 10.87 -6.18
N THR A 62 1.09 11.38 -6.10
CA THR A 62 0.27 11.33 -4.89
C THR A 62 -1.00 10.55 -5.18
N THR A 63 -1.26 9.49 -4.41
CA THR A 63 -2.46 8.69 -4.58
C THR A 63 -3.57 9.20 -3.67
N ARG A 64 -4.74 9.51 -4.23
CA ARG A 64 -5.92 10.01 -3.52
C ARG A 64 -7.06 9.00 -3.58
N SER A 65 -7.64 8.69 -2.41
CA SER A 65 -8.81 7.82 -2.32
C SER A 65 -10.05 8.45 -2.94
N MET A 66 -10.83 7.66 -3.66
CA MET A 66 -12.18 7.99 -4.14
C MET A 66 -13.26 7.49 -3.17
N ARG A 67 -12.88 6.71 -2.15
CA ARG A 67 -13.76 6.28 -1.06
C ARG A 67 -13.54 7.16 0.16
N GLU A 68 -14.58 7.82 0.62
CA GLU A 68 -14.54 8.69 1.80
C GLU A 68 -14.51 7.88 3.11
N GLY A 69 -14.03 8.53 4.17
CA GLY A 69 -14.06 7.99 5.53
C GLY A 69 -13.25 6.70 5.71
N GLY A 70 -13.87 5.73 6.39
CA GLY A 70 -13.28 4.45 6.77
C GLY A 70 -12.89 4.38 8.25
N ASP A 71 -12.91 3.16 8.79
CA ASP A 71 -12.42 2.87 10.14
C ASP A 71 -10.91 3.20 10.21
N LYS A 72 -10.47 3.76 11.33
CA LYS A 72 -9.03 3.97 11.58
C LYS A 72 -8.31 2.63 11.61
N ALA A 73 -7.09 2.59 11.08
CA ALA A 73 -6.20 1.46 11.28
C ALA A 73 -5.98 1.24 12.78
N ARG A 74 -6.07 -0.02 13.22
CA ARG A 74 -5.83 -0.43 14.61
C ARG A 74 -4.43 -1.02 14.69
N LEU A 75 -3.71 -0.70 15.75
CA LEU A 75 -2.44 -1.32 16.11
C LEU A 75 -2.67 -2.14 17.39
N TYR A 76 -2.31 -3.41 17.35
CA TYR A 76 -2.29 -4.30 18.51
C TYR A 76 -0.84 -4.72 18.75
N SER A 77 -0.39 -4.61 20.00
CA SER A 77 0.94 -5.06 20.40
C SER A 77 0.78 -6.34 21.20
N ALA A 78 1.07 -7.48 20.57
CA ALA A 78 1.02 -8.77 21.22
C ALA A 78 2.23 -8.99 22.14
N TYR A 79 2.05 -9.84 23.16
CA TYR A 79 3.14 -10.28 24.03
C TYR A 79 4.10 -11.26 23.32
N ASP A 80 3.54 -12.20 22.58
CA ASP A 80 4.25 -13.21 21.79
C ASP A 80 3.47 -13.57 20.50
N ASP A 81 4.01 -14.51 19.72
CA ASP A 81 3.43 -14.98 18.46
C ASP A 81 2.10 -15.73 18.65
N ARG A 82 1.93 -16.39 19.80
CA ARG A 82 0.69 -17.07 20.16
C ARG A 82 -0.42 -16.07 20.47
N ASP A 83 -0.15 -15.04 21.26
CA ASP A 83 -1.09 -13.95 21.55
C ASP A 83 -1.50 -13.22 20.25
N GLU A 84 -0.56 -12.93 19.35
CA GLU A 84 -0.89 -12.36 18.03
C GLU A 84 -1.85 -13.27 17.24
N SER A 85 -1.55 -14.57 17.20
CA SER A 85 -2.36 -15.56 16.48
C SER A 85 -3.78 -15.69 17.06
N GLU A 86 -3.90 -15.70 18.39
CA GLU A 86 -5.18 -15.75 19.10
C GLU A 86 -5.99 -14.46 18.83
N PHE A 87 -5.36 -13.29 18.92
CA PHE A 87 -5.99 -12.01 18.61
C PHE A 87 -6.55 -11.94 17.18
N VAL A 88 -5.74 -12.34 16.18
CA VAL A 88 -6.17 -12.34 14.77
C VAL A 88 -7.37 -13.28 14.58
N THR A 89 -7.31 -14.48 15.14
CA THR A 89 -8.40 -15.47 15.04
C THR A 89 -9.69 -14.95 15.68
N MET A 90 -9.61 -14.35 16.86
CA MET A 90 -10.77 -13.74 17.53
C MET A 90 -11.36 -12.59 16.73
N GLU A 91 -10.55 -11.75 16.08
CA GLU A 91 -11.07 -10.68 15.23
C GLU A 91 -11.80 -11.21 14.00
N VAL A 92 -11.29 -12.27 13.36
CA VAL A 92 -11.97 -12.92 12.24
C VAL A 92 -13.33 -13.45 12.69
N MET A 93 -13.39 -14.16 13.81
CA MET A 93 -14.66 -14.67 14.36
C MET A 93 -15.63 -13.53 14.66
N ARG A 94 -15.16 -12.46 15.30
CA ARG A 94 -15.98 -11.28 15.61
C ARG A 94 -16.51 -10.59 14.35
N MET A 95 -15.71 -10.53 13.28
CA MET A 95 -16.15 -9.96 12.00
C MET A 95 -17.21 -10.84 11.34
N LYS A 96 -17.08 -12.17 11.44
CA LYS A 96 -18.07 -13.13 10.93
C LYS A 96 -19.40 -13.05 11.68
N GLU A 97 -19.37 -13.05 13.02
CA GLU A 97 -20.55 -12.90 13.87
C GLU A 97 -21.32 -11.59 13.58
N ARG A 98 -20.60 -10.53 13.22
CA ARG A 98 -21.16 -9.23 12.84
C ARG A 98 -21.58 -9.14 11.37
N GLY A 99 -21.43 -10.22 10.60
CA GLY A 99 -21.75 -10.25 9.16
C GLY A 99 -20.89 -9.33 8.30
N ARG A 100 -19.68 -8.96 8.75
CA ARG A 100 -18.75 -8.12 7.97
C ARG A 100 -17.94 -8.92 6.94
N ILE A 101 -17.84 -10.23 7.15
CA ILE A 101 -17.18 -11.21 6.27
C ILE A 101 -17.99 -12.52 6.30
N GLU A 102 -17.97 -13.30 5.21
CA GLU A 102 -18.66 -14.61 5.08
C GLU A 102 -17.84 -15.78 5.62
#